data_AF-A0A924G684-F1
#
_entry.id   AF-A0A924G684-F1
#
_cell.length_a   1.000
_cell.length_b   1.000
_cell.length_c   1.000
_cell.angle_alpha   90.00
_cell.angle_beta   90.00
_cell.angle_gamma   90.00
#
_symmetry.space_group_name_H-M   'P 1'
#
loop_
_entity.id
_entity.type
_entity.pdbx_description
1 polymer ?
#
loop_
_entity_poly.entity_id
_entity_poly.type
_entity_poly.pdbx_seq_one_letter_code
_entity_poly.pdbx_strand_id
1 'polypeptide(L)'
;MNSIKKKLVLVTVVYWVLLMYMVAALIWWFVALNTQNNLMASMRLVEINKDDPAYLKKTAFIHQARERKTAQYFGEGITFLALILLGAVFVYRVTRKHIKLGQQQQNFMMAITHELKTPIAVAQLNLETLQKRRLDEEKQQKLISNTLQEANRLNTLCNNILLAAQLDGGDYRAA
;
A
#
# COMPACT_ATOMS: atom_id res chain seq x y z
N MET A 1 5.49 -20.15 -7.42
CA MET A 1 5.99 -19.40 -6.24
C MET A 1 6.93 -18.31 -6.77
N ASN A 2 6.58 -17.01 -6.89
CA ASN A 2 6.68 -16.04 -5.78
C ASN A 2 6.42 -14.57 -6.21
N SER A 3 5.68 -14.24 -7.29
CA SER A 3 5.60 -12.83 -7.76
C SER A 3 5.11 -11.86 -6.66
N ILE A 4 4.17 -12.29 -5.81
CA ILE A 4 3.69 -11.54 -4.66
C ILE A 4 4.77 -11.40 -3.59
N LYS A 5 5.46 -12.50 -3.24
CA LYS A 5 6.55 -12.42 -2.26
C LYS A 5 7.66 -11.50 -2.78
N LYS A 6 7.95 -11.51 -4.09
CA LYS A 6 8.87 -10.55 -4.74
C LYS A 6 8.36 -9.11 -4.62
N LYS A 7 7.07 -8.84 -4.90
CA LYS A 7 6.47 -7.50 -4.73
C LYS A 7 6.49 -7.04 -3.27
N LEU A 8 6.19 -7.92 -2.31
CA LEU A 8 6.22 -7.61 -0.88
C LEU A 8 7.65 -7.35 -0.40
N VAL A 9 8.61 -8.18 -0.80
CA VAL A 9 10.03 -7.97 -0.50
C VAL A 9 10.52 -6.66 -1.10
N LEU A 10 10.18 -6.38 -2.36
CA LEU A 10 10.52 -5.11 -3.02
C LEU A 10 9.96 -3.93 -2.23
N VAL A 11 8.67 -3.95 -1.87
CA VAL A 11 8.05 -2.89 -1.07
C VAL A 11 8.73 -2.74 0.28
N THR A 12 9.06 -3.83 0.97
CA THR A 12 9.78 -3.78 2.25
C THR A 12 11.20 -3.22 2.08
N VAL A 13 11.93 -3.60 1.03
CA VAL A 13 13.27 -3.08 0.75
C VAL A 13 13.20 -1.58 0.43
N VAL A 14 12.33 -1.18 -0.49
CA VAL A 14 12.12 0.24 -0.85
C VAL A 14 11.71 1.05 0.37
N TYR A 15 10.82 0.51 1.21
CA TYR A 15 10.43 1.14 2.48
C TYR A 15 11.63 1.41 3.38
N TRP A 16 12.47 0.41 3.63
CA TRP A 16 13.64 0.58 4.50
C TRP A 16 14.69 1.51 3.92
N VAL A 17 14.93 1.44 2.60
CA VAL A 17 15.86 2.35 1.91
C VAL A 17 15.39 3.80 2.01
N LEU A 18 14.11 4.06 1.70
CA LEU A 18 13.55 5.41 1.78
C LEU A 18 13.51 5.92 3.22
N LEU A 19 13.11 5.08 4.19
CA LEU A 19 13.08 5.45 5.59
C LEU A 19 14.48 5.80 6.10
N MET A 20 15.48 4.96 5.78
CA MET A 20 16.87 5.21 6.14
C MET A 20 17.37 6.52 5.52
N TYR A 21 17.07 6.76 4.25
CA TYR A 21 17.41 8.02 3.58
C TYR A 21 16.78 9.23 4.27
N MET A 22 15.48 9.18 4.62
CA MET A 22 14.80 10.27 5.31
C MET A 22 15.40 10.55 6.69
N VAL A 23 15.74 9.49 7.44
CA VAL A 23 16.42 9.64 8.75
C VAL A 23 17.80 10.24 8.58
N ALA A 24 18.59 9.78 7.60
CA ALA A 24 19.90 10.35 7.30
C ALA A 24 19.82 11.82 6.90
N ALA A 25 18.83 12.19 6.07
CA ALA A 25 18.57 13.57 5.68
C ALA A 25 18.19 14.45 6.87
N LEU A 26 17.36 13.94 7.80
CA LEU A 26 16.99 14.64 9.03
C LEU A 26 18.21 14.88 9.94
N ILE A 27 19.07 13.85 10.10
CA ILE A 27 20.31 13.96 10.88
C ILE A 27 21.25 14.99 10.24
N TRP A 28 21.46 14.91 8.94
CA TRP A 28 22.27 15.88 8.21
C TRP A 28 21.76 17.31 8.41
N TRP A 29 20.46 17.51 8.24
CA TRP A 29 19.81 18.81 8.44
C TRP A 29 20.00 19.33 9.87
N PHE A 30 19.85 18.47 10.88
CA PHE A 30 20.10 18.83 12.27
C PHE A 30 21.56 19.24 12.53
N VAL A 31 22.53 18.47 12.01
CA VAL A 31 23.96 18.78 12.12
C VAL A 31 24.29 20.10 11.42
N ALA A 32 23.74 20.32 10.22
CA ALA A 32 23.95 21.56 9.47
C ALA A 32 23.42 22.77 10.23
N LEU A 33 22.21 22.69 10.80
CA LEU A 33 21.63 23.77 11.60
C LEU A 33 22.43 24.05 12.88
N ASN A 34 22.86 23.00 13.58
CA ASN A 34 23.67 23.19 14.79
C ASN A 34 25.03 23.82 14.46
N THR A 35 25.65 23.42 13.34
CA THR A 35 26.90 24.00 12.85
C THR A 35 26.70 25.48 12.51
N GLN A 36 25.64 25.82 11.78
CA GLN A 36 25.31 27.20 11.42
C GLN A 36 25.01 28.07 12.66
N ASN A 37 24.28 27.54 13.64
CA ASN A 37 24.01 28.21 14.92
C ASN A 37 25.31 28.53 15.67
N ASN A 38 26.26 27.59 15.68
CA ASN A 38 27.57 27.76 16.31
C ASN A 38 28.41 28.82 15.59
N LEU A 39 28.46 28.79 14.25
CA LEU A 39 29.17 29.77 13.43
C LEU A 39 28.65 31.19 13.65
N MET A 40 27.33 31.36 13.67
CA MET A 40 26.68 32.64 13.96
C MET A 40 27.01 33.15 15.37
N ALA A 41 27.02 32.27 16.37
CA ALA A 41 27.40 32.64 17.73
C ALA A 41 28.87 33.08 17.82
N SER A 42 29.80 32.35 17.18
CA SER A 42 31.22 32.73 17.18
C SER A 42 31.48 34.04 16.46
N MET A 43 30.83 34.31 15.32
CA MET A 43 30.96 35.57 14.60
C MET A 43 30.49 36.76 15.46
N ARG A 44 29.32 36.64 16.09
CA ARG A 44 28.80 37.69 17.00
C ARG A 44 29.67 37.93 18.23
N LEU A 45 30.36 36.90 18.72
CA LEU A 45 31.27 37.04 19.87
C LEU A 45 32.56 37.78 19.49
N VAL A 46 33.04 37.62 18.25
CA VAL A 46 34.26 38.30 17.76
C VAL A 46 34.03 39.80 17.54
N GLU A 47 32.80 40.20 17.20
CA GLU A 47 32.43 41.62 16.99
C GLU A 47 32.31 42.42 18.30
N ILE A 48 32.25 41.76 19.47
CA ILE A 48 32.09 42.45 20.76
C ILE A 48 33.44 42.95 21.25
N ASN A 49 33.52 44.27 21.50
CA ASN A 49 34.65 44.88 22.19
C ASN A 49 34.78 44.36 23.63
N LYS A 50 35.96 43.85 24.00
CA LYS A 50 36.26 43.29 25.33
C LYS A 50 36.32 44.33 26.43
N ASP A 51 36.58 45.60 26.08
CA ASP A 51 36.67 46.72 27.02
C ASP A 51 35.31 47.38 27.30
N ASP A 52 34.23 46.85 26.71
CA ASP A 52 32.86 47.31 26.96
C ASP A 52 32.41 46.89 28.38
N PRO A 53 31.95 47.83 29.25
CA PRO A 53 31.39 47.49 30.56
C PRO A 53 30.23 46.48 30.51
N ALA A 54 29.53 46.39 29.37
CA ALA A 54 28.45 45.44 29.12
C ALA A 54 28.90 44.12 28.47
N TYR A 55 30.21 43.87 28.33
CA TYR A 55 30.78 42.68 27.69
C TYR A 55 30.18 41.38 28.22
N LEU A 56 30.21 41.18 29.53
CA LEU A 56 29.70 39.97 30.19
C LEU A 56 28.20 39.74 29.93
N LYS A 57 27.42 40.82 29.84
CA LYS A 57 25.97 40.74 29.57
C LYS A 57 25.69 40.40 28.11
N LYS A 58 26.46 40.98 27.18
CA LYS A 58 26.34 40.72 25.73
C LYS A 58 26.75 39.30 25.36
N THR A 59 27.82 38.78 25.94
CA THR A 59 28.26 37.39 25.71
C THR A 59 27.26 36.40 26.28
N ALA A 60 26.79 36.60 27.52
CA ALA A 60 25.77 35.75 28.14
C ALA A 60 24.47 35.69 27.31
N PHE A 61 24.03 36.83 26.76
CA PHE A 61 22.86 36.87 25.87
C PHE A 61 23.05 36.04 24.60
N ILE A 62 24.23 36.09 23.98
CA ILE A 62 24.54 35.29 22.77
C ILE A 62 24.55 33.79 23.11
N HIS A 63 25.14 33.39 24.23
CA HIS A 63 25.13 32.00 24.68
C HIS A 63 23.70 31.49 24.93
N GLN A 64 22.88 32.27 25.64
CA GLN A 64 21.48 31.92 25.91
C GLN A 64 20.65 31.85 24.61
N ALA A 65 20.89 32.75 23.66
CA ALA A 65 20.24 32.72 22.35
C ALA A 65 20.61 31.47 21.54
N ARG A 66 21.89 31.04 21.59
CA ARG A 66 22.39 29.82 20.95
C ARG A 66 21.70 28.58 21.53
N GLU A 67 21.64 28.46 22.86
CA GLU A 67 21.00 27.32 23.52
C GLU A 67 19.51 27.22 23.18
N ARG A 68 18.79 28.36 23.21
CA ARG A 68 17.37 28.39 22.83
C ARG A 68 17.16 27.93 21.38
N LYS A 69 18.07 28.30 20.46
CA LYS A 69 18.01 27.87 19.06
C LYS A 69 18.25 26.37 18.90
N THR A 70 19.23 25.81 19.60
CA THR A 70 19.48 24.36 19.58
C THR A 70 18.28 23.59 20.15
N ALA A 71 17.67 24.06 21.25
CA ALA A 71 16.47 23.46 21.81
C ALA A 71 15.27 23.53 20.85
N GLN A 72 15.09 24.66 20.14
CA GLN A 72 14.06 24.81 19.11
C GLN A 72 14.24 23.79 17.97
N TYR A 73 15.45 23.68 17.40
CA TYR A 73 15.74 22.74 16.31
C TYR A 73 15.55 21.28 16.72
N PHE A 74 15.85 20.95 17.98
CA PHE A 74 15.59 19.61 18.51
C PHE A 74 14.09 19.29 18.56
N GLY A 75 13.27 20.25 19.02
CA GLY A 75 11.81 20.11 19.02
C GLY A 75 11.23 19.94 17.61
N GLU A 76 11.65 20.79 16.67
CA GLU A 76 11.24 20.69 15.25
C GLU A 76 11.66 19.35 14.63
N GLY A 77 12.88 18.88 14.93
CA GLY A 77 13.39 17.59 14.49
C GLY A 77 12.55 16.42 15.00
N ILE A 78 12.14 16.43 16.28
CA ILE A 78 11.23 15.42 16.85
C ILE A 78 9.87 15.44 16.15
N THR A 79 9.30 16.62 15.92
CA THR A 79 8.00 16.75 15.24
C THR A 79 8.07 16.18 13.82
N PHE A 80 9.11 16.52 13.05
CA PHE A 80 9.28 15.95 11.70
C PHE A 80 9.53 14.45 11.73
N LEU A 81 10.36 13.95 12.66
CA LEU A 81 10.59 12.51 12.81
C LEU A 81 9.28 11.76 13.09
N ALA A 82 8.45 12.27 14.00
CA ALA A 82 7.15 11.67 14.33
C ALA A 82 6.22 11.63 13.10
N LEU A 83 6.12 12.73 12.34
CA LEU A 83 5.31 12.79 11.12
C LEU A 83 5.82 11.82 10.05
N ILE A 84 7.13 11.74 9.85
CA ILE A 84 7.77 10.82 8.89
C ILE A 84 7.45 9.37 9.27
N LEU A 85 7.60 9.00 10.54
CA LEU A 85 7.33 7.63 11.01
C LEU A 85 5.85 7.27 10.85
N LEU A 86 4.93 8.17 11.22
CA LEU A 86 3.50 7.95 11.04
C LEU A 86 3.13 7.77 9.57
N GLY A 87 3.62 8.66 8.70
CA GLY A 87 3.40 8.58 7.25
C GLY A 87 3.99 7.30 6.66
N ALA A 88 5.22 6.93 7.04
CA ALA A 88 5.88 5.73 6.57
C ALA A 88 5.11 4.46 6.98
N VAL A 89 4.66 4.36 8.24
CA VAL A 89 3.84 3.23 8.71
C VAL A 89 2.51 3.15 7.96
N PHE A 90 1.85 4.29 7.75
CA PHE A 90 0.59 4.35 7.00
C PHE A 90 0.76 3.84 5.57
N VAL A 91 1.72 4.41 4.82
CA VAL A 91 2.01 4.01 3.43
C VAL A 91 2.35 2.52 3.35
N TYR A 92 3.22 2.03 4.23
CA TYR A 92 3.61 0.62 4.24
C TYR A 92 2.41 -0.32 4.45
N ARG A 93 1.53 0.00 5.42
CA ARG A 93 0.32 -0.78 5.68
C ARG A 93 -0.65 -0.77 4.49
N VAL A 94 -0.90 0.40 3.92
CA VAL A 94 -1.81 0.59 2.79
C VAL A 94 -1.30 -0.16 1.55
N THR A 95 -0.05 0.03 1.16
CA THR A 95 0.54 -0.66 0.00
C THR A 95 0.51 -2.19 0.16
N ARG A 96 0.85 -2.70 1.35
CA ARG A 96 0.80 -4.14 1.62
C ARG A 96 -0.63 -4.69 1.53
N LYS A 97 -1.61 -3.94 2.04
CA LYS A 97 -3.04 -4.30 1.93
C LYS A 97 -3.48 -4.35 0.47
N HIS A 98 -3.15 -3.34 -0.33
CA HIS A 98 -3.48 -3.30 -1.77
C HIS A 98 -2.89 -4.48 -2.54
N ILE A 99 -1.63 -4.82 -2.31
CA ILE A 99 -1.00 -5.98 -2.97
C ILE A 99 -1.73 -7.29 -2.63
N LYS A 100 -2.11 -7.47 -1.36
CA LYS A 100 -2.83 -8.67 -0.92
C LYS A 100 -4.23 -8.74 -1.53
N LEU A 101 -4.97 -7.63 -1.51
CA LEU A 101 -6.32 -7.55 -2.10
C LEU A 101 -6.28 -7.82 -3.61
N GLY A 102 -5.36 -7.19 -4.34
CA GLY A 102 -5.22 -7.42 -5.77
C GLY A 102 -4.91 -8.89 -6.10
N GLN A 103 -4.17 -9.59 -5.24
CA GLN A 103 -3.97 -11.03 -5.41
C GLN A 103 -5.25 -11.83 -5.16
N GLN A 104 -6.03 -11.49 -4.13
CA GLN A 104 -7.30 -12.16 -3.86
C GLN A 104 -8.26 -12.01 -5.03
N GLN A 105 -8.35 -10.80 -5.61
CA GLN A 105 -9.11 -10.53 -6.83
C GLN A 105 -8.61 -11.36 -8.02
N GLN A 106 -7.29 -11.45 -8.23
CA GLN A 106 -6.73 -12.28 -9.30
C GLN A 106 -7.06 -13.78 -9.11
N ASN A 107 -6.91 -14.30 -7.89
CA ASN A 107 -7.22 -15.69 -7.57
C ASN A 107 -8.72 -15.98 -7.76
N PHE A 108 -9.58 -15.05 -7.35
CA PHE A 108 -11.02 -15.13 -7.55
C PHE A 108 -11.38 -15.19 -9.03
N MET A 109 -10.82 -14.31 -9.85
CA MET A 109 -11.04 -14.32 -11.31
C MET A 109 -10.58 -15.62 -11.96
N MET A 110 -9.42 -16.15 -11.53
CA MET A 110 -8.92 -17.44 -12.02
C MET A 110 -9.87 -18.59 -11.64
N ALA A 111 -10.33 -18.62 -10.39
CA ALA A 111 -11.26 -19.64 -9.90
C ALA A 111 -12.59 -19.59 -10.66
N ILE A 112 -13.18 -18.40 -10.82
CA ILE A 112 -14.41 -18.21 -11.59
C ILE A 112 -14.25 -18.69 -13.03
N THR A 113 -13.15 -18.32 -13.69
CA THR A 113 -12.91 -18.72 -15.07
C THR A 113 -12.90 -20.25 -15.20
N HIS A 114 -12.29 -20.94 -14.23
CA HIS A 114 -12.25 -22.40 -14.21
C HIS A 114 -13.64 -23.02 -13.95
N GLU A 115 -14.37 -22.49 -12.96
CA GLU A 115 -15.72 -22.95 -12.63
C GLU A 115 -16.73 -22.69 -13.75
N LEU A 116 -16.55 -21.64 -14.56
CA LEU A 116 -17.39 -21.36 -15.73
C LEU A 116 -17.01 -22.22 -16.95
N LYS A 117 -15.72 -22.44 -17.19
CA LYS A 117 -15.27 -23.17 -18.39
C LYS A 117 -15.71 -24.63 -18.40
N THR A 118 -15.72 -25.28 -17.23
CA THR A 118 -16.10 -26.68 -17.07
C THR A 118 -17.54 -26.99 -17.56
N PRO A 119 -18.60 -26.35 -17.02
CA PRO A 119 -19.97 -26.60 -17.48
C PRO A 119 -20.19 -26.20 -18.95
N ILE A 120 -19.52 -25.15 -19.43
CA ILE A 120 -19.55 -24.78 -20.86
C ILE A 120 -18.99 -25.91 -21.74
N ALA A 121 -17.84 -26.48 -21.36
CA ALA A 121 -17.24 -27.58 -22.11
C ALA A 121 -18.11 -28.84 -22.11
N VAL A 122 -18.76 -29.16 -20.98
CA VAL A 122 -19.70 -30.28 -20.88
C VAL A 122 -20.93 -30.06 -21.76
N ALA A 123 -21.55 -28.88 -21.70
CA ALA A 123 -22.69 -28.53 -22.53
C ALA A 123 -22.32 -28.60 -24.03
N GLN A 124 -21.18 -28.05 -24.41
CA GLN A 124 -20.68 -28.10 -25.79
C GLN A 124 -20.47 -29.55 -26.25
N LEU A 125 -19.85 -30.40 -25.43
CA LEU A 125 -19.61 -31.80 -25.77
C LEU A 125 -20.91 -32.59 -25.94
N ASN A 126 -21.92 -32.36 -25.10
CA ASN A 126 -23.23 -32.97 -25.25
C ASN A 126 -23.90 -32.55 -26.56
N LEU A 127 -23.89 -31.25 -26.88
CA LEU A 127 -24.48 -30.70 -28.10
C LEU A 127 -23.74 -31.19 -29.37
N GLU A 128 -22.41 -31.23 -29.36
CA GLU A 128 -21.62 -31.79 -30.46
C GLU A 128 -21.90 -33.28 -30.67
N THR A 129 -22.13 -34.04 -29.59
CA THR A 129 -22.46 -35.46 -29.67
C THR A 129 -23.85 -35.66 -30.30
N LEU A 130 -24.83 -34.85 -29.89
CA LEU A 130 -26.17 -34.84 -30.49
C LEU A 130 -26.13 -34.47 -31.99
N GLN A 131 -25.24 -33.56 -32.38
CA GLN A 131 -25.08 -33.15 -33.78
C GLN A 131 -24.38 -34.21 -34.64
N LYS A 132 -23.34 -34.86 -34.11
CA LYS A 132 -22.46 -35.77 -34.88
C LYS A 132 -22.94 -37.21 -34.92
N ARG A 133 -23.74 -37.66 -33.94
CA ARG A 133 -24.12 -39.08 -33.79
C ARG A 133 -25.63 -39.28 -33.85
N ARG A 134 -26.06 -40.32 -34.56
CA ARG A 134 -27.43 -40.85 -34.43
C ARG A 134 -27.49 -41.70 -33.17
N LEU A 135 -28.26 -41.25 -32.20
CA LEU A 135 -28.47 -41.90 -30.91
C LEU A 135 -29.94 -42.33 -30.82
N ASP A 136 -30.19 -43.35 -30.01
CA ASP A 136 -31.50 -43.70 -29.49
C ASP A 136 -32.13 -42.54 -28.71
N GLU A 137 -33.46 -42.43 -28.77
CA GLU A 137 -34.22 -41.34 -28.14
C GLU A 137 -33.90 -41.18 -26.65
N GLU A 138 -33.72 -42.29 -25.94
CA GLU A 138 -33.37 -42.28 -24.51
C GLU A 138 -32.03 -41.58 -24.24
N LYS A 139 -30.99 -41.86 -25.04
CA LYS A 139 -29.69 -41.19 -24.90
C LYS A 139 -29.74 -39.73 -25.34
N GLN A 140 -30.54 -39.40 -26.36
CA GLN A 140 -30.75 -38.01 -26.76
C GLN A 140 -31.37 -37.22 -25.61
N GLN A 141 -32.44 -37.74 -25.02
CA GLN A 141 -33.14 -37.10 -23.90
C GLN A 141 -32.21 -36.90 -22.69
N LYS A 142 -31.34 -37.89 -22.41
CA LYS A 142 -30.33 -37.79 -21.34
C LYS A 142 -29.32 -36.68 -21.61
N LEU A 143 -28.77 -36.57 -22.83
CA LEU A 143 -27.82 -35.50 -23.18
C LEU A 143 -28.47 -34.10 -23.13
N ILE A 144 -29.72 -33.99 -23.58
CA ILE A 144 -30.49 -32.74 -23.49
C ILE A 144 -30.69 -32.35 -22.02
N SER A 145 -31.13 -33.29 -21.18
CA SER A 145 -31.34 -33.07 -19.74
C SER A 145 -30.06 -32.62 -19.04
N ASN A 146 -28.94 -33.31 -19.29
CA ASN A 146 -27.62 -32.93 -18.76
C ASN A 146 -27.22 -31.51 -19.21
N THR A 147 -27.47 -31.16 -20.47
CA THR A 147 -27.13 -29.84 -21.01
C THR A 147 -27.97 -28.73 -20.34
N LEU A 148 -29.26 -28.95 -20.12
CA LEU A 148 -30.12 -28.02 -19.39
C LEU A 148 -29.68 -27.86 -17.93
N GLN A 149 -29.23 -28.94 -17.29
CA GLN A 149 -28.70 -28.89 -15.94
C GLN A 149 -27.42 -28.03 -15.84
N GLU A 150 -26.47 -28.20 -16.77
CA GLU A 150 -25.25 -27.37 -16.81
C GLU A 150 -25.55 -25.90 -17.12
N ALA A 151 -26.54 -25.63 -17.98
CA ALA A 151 -27.00 -24.25 -18.25
C ALA A 151 -27.59 -23.59 -17.00
N ASN A 152 -28.42 -24.33 -16.23
CA ASN A 152 -28.93 -23.84 -14.95
C ASN A 152 -27.81 -23.59 -13.94
N ARG A 153 -26.82 -24.49 -13.86
CA ARG A 153 -25.65 -24.33 -12.98
C ARG A 153 -24.85 -23.07 -13.34
N LEU A 154 -24.63 -22.82 -14.63
CA LEU A 154 -23.99 -21.60 -15.11
C LEU A 154 -24.75 -20.34 -14.70
N ASN A 155 -26.08 -20.36 -14.82
CA ASN A 155 -26.92 -19.25 -14.41
C ASN A 155 -26.79 -18.97 -12.90
N THR A 156 -26.81 -20.02 -12.07
CA THR A 156 -26.58 -19.89 -10.62
C THR A 156 -25.19 -19.32 -10.31
N LEU A 157 -24.13 -19.77 -11.01
CA LEU A 157 -22.79 -19.22 -10.85
C LEU A 157 -22.73 -17.73 -11.21
N CYS A 158 -23.32 -17.32 -12.33
CA CYS A 158 -23.39 -15.90 -12.72
C CYS A 158 -24.12 -15.05 -11.66
N ASN A 159 -25.26 -15.54 -11.15
CA ASN A 159 -26.00 -14.83 -10.11
C ASN A 159 -25.17 -14.69 -8.82
N ASN A 160 -24.46 -15.74 -8.40
CA ASN A 160 -23.59 -15.70 -7.24
C ASN A 160 -22.43 -14.71 -7.41
N ILE A 161 -21.86 -14.61 -8.62
CA ILE A 161 -20.80 -13.65 -8.93
C ILE A 161 -21.33 -12.22 -8.91
N LEU A 162 -22.50 -11.97 -9.50
CA LEU A 162 -23.14 -10.65 -9.50
C LEU A 162 -23.45 -10.20 -8.06
N LEU A 163 -23.99 -11.10 -7.25
CA LEU A 163 -24.27 -10.88 -5.83
C LEU A 163 -23.00 -10.53 -5.05
N ALA A 164 -21.91 -11.28 -5.28
CA ALA A 164 -20.62 -11.01 -4.65
C ALA A 164 -20.06 -9.64 -5.07
N ALA A 165 -20.19 -9.26 -6.33
CA ALA A 165 -19.76 -7.95 -6.83
C ALA A 165 -20.58 -6.79 -6.23
N GLN A 166 -21.89 -6.97 -6.05
CA GLN A 166 -22.75 -5.98 -5.39
C GLN A 166 -22.39 -5.78 -3.92
N LEU A 167 -22.05 -6.86 -3.21
CA LEU A 167 -21.58 -6.81 -1.83
C LEU A 167 -20.22 -6.09 -1.71
N ASP A 168 -19.29 -6.32 -2.65
CA ASP A 168 -17.97 -5.67 -2.66
C ASP A 168 -18.06 -4.17 -3.05
N GLY A 169 -19.01 -3.82 -3.93
CA GLY A 169 -19.25 -2.44 -4.38
C GLY A 169 -19.96 -1.53 -3.36
N GLY A 170 -20.43 -2.08 -2.23
CA GLY A 170 -21.13 -1.33 -1.19
C GLY A 170 -22.55 -0.89 -1.55
N ASP A 171 -23.13 -1.39 -2.65
CA ASP A 171 -24.43 -0.95 -3.17
C ASP A 171 -25.61 -1.76 -2.60
N TYR A 172 -25.41 -2.41 -1.45
CA TYR A 172 -26.45 -3.16 -0.75
C TYR A 172 -27.40 -2.20 -0.01
N ARG A 173 -28.28 -1.57 -0.77
CA ARG A 173 -29.54 -1.03 -0.24
C ARG A 173 -30.51 -2.19 -0.11
N ALA A 174 -30.59 -2.79 1.08
CA ALA A 174 -31.72 -3.64 1.43
C ALA A 174 -33.00 -2.79 1.28
N ALA A 175 -33.82 -3.14 0.30
CA ALA A 175 -35.19 -2.68 0.15
C ALA A 175 -36.11 -3.52 1.03
#